data_AF-A0A4V2E0D0-F1
#
_entry.id   AF-A0A4V2E0D0-F1
#
_cell.length_a   1.000
_cell.length_b   1.000
_cell.length_c   1.000
_cell.angle_alpha   90.00
_cell.angle_beta   90.00
_cell.angle_gamma   90.00
#
_symmetry.space_group_name_H-M   'P 1'
#
loop_
_entity.id
_entity.type
_entity.pdbx_description
1 polymer ?
#
loop_
_entity_poly.entity_id
_entity_poly.type
_entity_poly.pdbx_seq_one_letter_code
_entity_poly.pdbx_strand_id
1 'polypeptide(L)'
;MIKIFSNETEWDIFKNVLQSEGLYAKSKKERKLLDEITKAIWTDNTSTRPDFISDDFMIEMFEIDDIVTSKKGKNNPQRKADARALRDVESWMSNFPKGTFHEDLMIIAHGDTRYNPETDTFTPDNSVSHHNYGAYLNNFTRICNKHLVSVEAYRKNYPNKKLGFLIVDDSTMYLSKLRVQGRDIFLSLPFFDKNFMKSFIKSDVDFVVWAFNNKYMYTEENSKAPAPLLPNVALINKYNYYNKYSKKFDIKSMISLEE
;
A
#
# COMPACT_ATOMS: atom_id res chain seq x y z
N MET A 1 -5.84 -8.60 9.95
CA MET A 1 -6.03 -7.30 9.27
C MET A 1 -4.74 -6.54 9.47
N ILE A 2 -4.11 -6.09 8.39
CA ILE A 2 -2.94 -5.20 8.50
C ILE A 2 -3.49 -3.79 8.60
N LYS A 3 -3.24 -3.13 9.72
CA LYS A 3 -3.38 -1.67 9.82
C LYS A 3 -1.99 -1.14 10.06
N ILE A 4 -1.40 -0.59 9.02
CA ILE A 4 -0.12 0.11 9.09
C ILE A 4 -0.43 1.51 9.60
N PHE A 5 0.21 1.87 10.71
CA PHE A 5 0.08 3.19 11.30
C PHE A 5 1.24 4.08 10.85
N SER A 6 1.00 5.39 10.76
CA SER A 6 1.97 6.36 10.22
C SER A 6 3.28 6.49 11.01
N ASN A 7 3.39 5.84 12.16
CA ASN A 7 4.54 5.86 13.06
C ASN A 7 5.27 4.51 13.17
N GLU A 8 4.82 3.47 12.47
CA GLU A 8 5.57 2.21 12.39
C GLU A 8 6.85 2.41 11.57
N THR A 9 7.97 1.82 12.00
CA THR A 9 9.18 1.85 11.19
C THR A 9 9.00 0.99 9.94
N GLU A 10 9.81 1.24 8.89
CA GLU A 10 9.78 0.40 7.69
C GLU A 10 10.00 -1.09 8.05
N TRP A 11 10.85 -1.36 9.04
CA TRP A 11 11.10 -2.70 9.57
C TRP A 11 9.87 -3.32 10.23
N ASP A 12 9.16 -2.58 11.08
CA ASP A 12 7.97 -3.07 11.76
C ASP A 12 6.86 -3.40 10.74
N ILE A 13 6.65 -2.51 9.77
CA ILE A 13 5.71 -2.72 8.66
C ILE A 13 6.06 -4.01 7.91
N PHE A 14 7.33 -4.18 7.56
CA PHE A 14 7.79 -5.38 6.86
C PHE A 14 7.52 -6.66 7.66
N LYS A 15 7.85 -6.66 8.96
CA LYS A 15 7.59 -7.80 9.84
C LYS A 15 6.10 -8.11 9.96
N ASN A 16 5.26 -7.08 10.12
CA ASN A 16 3.81 -7.22 10.20
C ASN A 16 3.25 -7.83 8.91
N VAL A 17 3.66 -7.34 7.74
CA VAL A 17 3.24 -7.88 6.44
C VAL A 17 3.59 -9.37 6.31
N LEU A 18 4.80 -9.78 6.70
CA LEU A 18 5.21 -11.19 6.60
C LEU A 18 4.47 -12.12 7.58
N GLN A 19 3.95 -11.59 8.68
CA GLN A 19 3.18 -12.34 9.69
C GLN A 19 1.67 -12.29 9.44
N SER A 20 1.23 -11.61 8.39
CA SER A 20 -0.18 -11.34 8.14
C SER A 20 -0.94 -12.57 7.68
N GLU A 21 -2.18 -12.67 8.13
CA GLU A 21 -3.15 -13.64 7.61
C GLU A 21 -3.73 -13.21 6.26
N GLY A 22 -4.41 -14.12 5.56
CA GLY A 22 -5.06 -13.80 4.28
C GLY A 22 -4.06 -13.62 3.13
N LEU A 23 -3.06 -14.50 3.07
CA LEU A 23 -2.03 -14.52 2.05
C LEU A 23 -2.55 -15.13 0.73
N TYR A 24 -2.40 -14.40 -0.37
CA TYR A 24 -2.68 -14.89 -1.71
C TYR A 24 -1.39 -15.24 -2.46
N ALA A 25 -1.35 -16.46 -2.99
CA ALA A 25 -0.36 -16.89 -3.96
C ALA A 25 -1.06 -17.80 -4.98
N LYS A 26 -0.94 -17.48 -6.26
CA LYS A 26 -1.72 -18.12 -7.32
C LYS A 26 -1.28 -19.56 -7.59
N SER A 27 0.01 -19.84 -7.51
CA SER A 27 0.61 -21.11 -7.90
C SER A 27 1.30 -21.82 -6.73
N LYS A 28 1.55 -23.13 -6.87
CA LYS A 28 2.39 -23.90 -5.91
C LYS A 28 3.79 -23.29 -5.78
N LYS A 29 4.35 -22.77 -6.87
CA LYS A 29 5.67 -22.11 -6.87
C LYS A 29 5.65 -20.81 -6.06
N GLU A 30 4.61 -19.99 -6.19
CA GLU A 30 4.47 -18.76 -5.40
C GLU A 30 4.21 -19.04 -3.93
N ARG A 31 3.41 -20.07 -3.61
CA ARG A 31 3.23 -20.50 -2.20
C ARG A 31 4.55 -20.92 -1.58
N LYS A 32 5.36 -21.71 -2.30
CA LYS A 32 6.70 -22.08 -1.84
C LYS A 32 7.60 -20.86 -1.64
N LEU A 33 7.60 -19.93 -2.61
CA LEU A 33 8.38 -18.69 -2.51
C LEU A 33 7.95 -17.83 -1.33
N LEU A 34 6.65 -17.72 -1.07
CA LEU A 34 6.12 -17.01 0.10
C LEU A 34 6.54 -17.67 1.42
N ASP A 35 6.50 -19.01 1.48
CA ASP A 35 6.99 -19.76 2.64
C ASP A 35 8.49 -19.55 2.85
N GLU A 36 9.28 -19.51 1.78
CA GLU A 36 10.73 -19.22 1.85
C GLU A 36 10.98 -17.79 2.37
N ILE A 37 10.26 -16.79 1.87
CA ILE A 37 10.38 -15.37 2.28
C ILE A 37 9.99 -15.18 3.76
N THR A 38 8.87 -15.77 4.19
CA THR A 38 8.35 -15.61 5.56
C THR A 38 9.22 -16.28 6.61
N LYS A 39 9.95 -17.35 6.24
CA LYS A 39 10.88 -18.08 7.12
C LYS A 39 12.31 -17.59 7.04
N ALA A 40 12.65 -16.73 6.09
CA ALA A 40 14.00 -16.21 5.95
C ALA A 40 14.40 -15.35 7.17
N ILE A 41 15.69 -15.36 7.47
CA ILE A 41 16.28 -14.46 8.47
C ILE A 41 16.60 -13.15 7.77
N TRP A 42 15.97 -12.07 8.22
CA TRP A 42 16.06 -10.75 7.61
C TRP A 42 16.91 -9.80 8.44
N THR A 43 17.59 -8.90 7.76
CA THR A 43 18.33 -7.77 8.33
C THR A 43 17.69 -6.47 7.83
N ASP A 44 17.50 -5.52 8.74
CA ASP A 44 17.11 -4.15 8.42
C ASP A 44 18.29 -3.42 7.76
N ASN A 45 18.08 -2.98 6.53
CA ASN A 45 19.04 -2.28 5.68
C ASN A 45 18.45 -0.98 5.08
N THR A 46 17.40 -0.44 5.72
CA THR A 46 16.67 0.77 5.30
C THR A 46 17.55 2.01 5.13
N SER A 47 18.71 2.04 5.81
CA SER A 47 19.71 3.13 5.72
C SER A 47 20.53 3.15 4.42
N THR A 48 20.64 2.03 3.68
CA THR A 48 21.49 1.95 2.47
C THR A 48 20.79 1.44 1.22
N ARG A 49 19.64 0.77 1.36
CA ARG A 49 18.81 0.17 0.29
C ARG A 49 19.53 -0.98 -0.47
N PRO A 50 18.85 -2.07 -0.85
CA PRO A 50 17.43 -2.34 -0.63
C PRO A 50 17.11 -2.51 0.84
N ASP A 51 15.87 -2.18 1.21
CA ASP A 51 15.46 -2.01 2.61
C ASP A 51 15.69 -3.24 3.49
N PHE A 52 15.48 -4.43 2.94
CA PHE A 52 15.58 -5.66 3.70
C PHE A 52 16.40 -6.70 2.94
N ILE A 53 17.30 -7.37 3.66
CA ILE A 53 18.21 -8.34 3.08
C ILE A 53 18.20 -9.62 3.90
N SER A 54 18.21 -10.76 3.20
CA SER A 54 18.46 -12.08 3.76
C SER A 54 19.53 -12.79 2.92
N ASP A 55 19.84 -14.05 3.24
CA ASP A 55 20.79 -14.85 2.47
C ASP A 55 20.36 -15.07 1.01
N ASP A 56 19.07 -15.24 0.77
CA ASP A 56 18.53 -15.57 -0.56
C ASP A 56 17.77 -14.42 -1.24
N PHE A 57 17.40 -13.40 -0.48
CA PHE A 57 16.45 -12.37 -0.94
C PHE A 57 16.91 -10.94 -0.62
N MET A 58 16.46 -10.03 -1.47
CA MET A 58 16.44 -8.59 -1.26
C MET A 58 15.00 -8.11 -1.41
N ILE A 59 14.53 -7.25 -0.51
CA ILE A 59 13.23 -6.57 -0.65
C ILE A 59 13.42 -5.08 -0.50
N GLU A 60 12.98 -4.33 -1.50
CA GLU A 60 12.79 -2.88 -1.42
C GLU A 60 11.31 -2.61 -1.13
N MET A 61 11.04 -1.74 -0.17
CA MET A 61 9.69 -1.35 0.20
C MET A 61 9.36 0.06 -0.26
N PHE A 62 8.13 0.25 -0.70
CA PHE A 62 7.57 1.57 -0.90
C PHE A 62 6.06 1.58 -0.74
N GLU A 63 5.55 2.76 -0.40
CA GLU A 63 4.12 3.02 -0.24
C GLU A 63 3.51 3.64 -1.50
N ILE A 64 2.24 3.34 -1.74
CA ILE A 64 1.42 3.99 -2.76
C ILE A 64 0.05 4.37 -2.18
N ASP A 65 -0.49 5.47 -2.68
CA ASP A 65 -1.84 5.97 -2.39
C ASP A 65 -2.53 6.39 -3.71
N ASP A 66 -3.82 6.73 -3.63
CA ASP A 66 -4.63 7.24 -4.75
C ASP A 66 -5.05 8.69 -4.59
N ILE A 67 -4.36 9.43 -3.73
CA ILE A 67 -4.69 10.81 -3.41
C ILE A 67 -4.31 11.71 -4.59
N VAL A 68 -5.26 12.54 -5.02
CA VAL A 68 -5.03 13.55 -6.05
C VAL A 68 -4.07 14.62 -5.53
N THR A 69 -2.97 14.82 -6.26
CA THR A 69 -1.96 15.83 -5.90
C THR A 69 -1.79 16.87 -7.01
N SER A 70 -1.63 18.14 -6.64
CA SER A 70 -1.52 19.25 -7.59
C SER A 70 -0.16 19.40 -8.26
N LYS A 71 0.91 18.75 -7.74
CA LYS A 71 2.29 18.87 -8.28
C LYS A 71 3.12 17.59 -8.14
N LYS A 72 3.06 16.65 -9.09
CA LYS A 72 3.93 15.44 -9.13
C LYS A 72 4.11 14.75 -7.76
N GLY A 73 3.06 14.64 -6.94
CA GLY A 73 3.12 14.06 -5.59
C GLY A 73 3.48 15.03 -4.46
N LYS A 74 3.85 16.29 -4.74
CA LYS A 74 3.98 17.35 -3.73
C LYS A 74 2.58 17.85 -3.34
N ASN A 75 2.43 18.23 -2.07
CA ASN A 75 1.19 18.70 -1.46
C ASN A 75 0.08 17.63 -1.37
N ASN A 76 0.39 16.43 -0.87
CA ASN A 76 -0.65 15.48 -0.47
C ASN A 76 -1.54 16.16 0.62
N PRO A 77 -2.83 16.41 0.34
CA PRO A 77 -3.72 17.11 1.27
C PRO A 77 -3.97 16.32 2.56
N GLN A 78 -4.08 14.99 2.49
CA GLN A 78 -4.30 14.13 3.66
C GLN A 78 -3.11 14.21 4.62
N ARG A 79 -1.89 14.02 4.11
CA ARG A 79 -0.66 14.14 4.92
C ARG A 79 -0.53 15.51 5.58
N LYS A 80 -0.99 16.57 4.91
CA LYS A 80 -1.02 17.92 5.50
C LYS A 80 -2.07 18.06 6.58
N ALA A 81 -3.22 17.41 6.43
CA ALA A 81 -4.28 17.41 7.43
C ALA A 81 -3.86 16.62 8.67
N ASP A 82 -3.33 15.41 8.50
CA ASP A 82 -2.83 14.57 9.61
C ASP A 82 -1.72 15.28 10.39
N ALA A 83 -0.76 15.90 9.67
CA ALA A 83 0.30 16.67 10.32
C ALA A 83 -0.20 17.93 11.04
N ARG A 84 -1.33 18.54 10.61
CA ARG A 84 -1.97 19.62 11.38
C ARG A 84 -2.62 19.06 12.64
N ALA A 85 -3.46 18.03 12.49
CA ALA A 85 -4.16 17.41 13.61
C ALA A 85 -3.18 16.93 14.69
N LEU A 86 -2.05 16.33 14.30
CA LEU A 86 -1.01 15.91 15.22
C LEU A 86 -0.43 17.11 16.00
N ARG A 87 -0.07 18.18 15.30
CA ARG A 87 0.45 19.39 15.94
C ARG A 87 -0.55 20.03 16.89
N ASP A 88 -1.84 20.03 16.55
CA ASP A 88 -2.88 20.60 17.40
C ASP A 88 -3.02 19.79 18.70
N VAL A 89 -2.97 18.45 18.62
CA VAL A 89 -2.96 17.56 19.78
C VAL A 89 -1.69 17.74 20.62
N GLU A 90 -0.52 17.77 20.00
CA GLU A 90 0.77 18.00 20.68
C GLU A 90 0.79 19.36 21.39
N SER A 91 0.29 20.41 20.71
CA SER A 91 0.16 21.74 21.29
C SER A 91 -0.82 21.74 22.46
N TRP A 92 -1.96 21.07 22.35
CA TRP A 92 -2.91 20.93 23.46
C TRP A 92 -2.28 20.21 24.66
N MET A 93 -1.57 19.11 24.42
CA MET A 93 -0.87 18.34 25.44
C MET A 93 0.24 19.13 26.13
N SER A 94 0.91 20.04 25.42
CA SER A 94 1.96 20.90 25.99
C SER A 94 1.47 21.84 27.09
N ASN A 95 0.14 22.07 27.18
CA ASN A 95 -0.46 22.88 28.25
C ASN A 95 -0.58 22.14 29.60
N PHE A 96 -0.31 20.83 29.63
CA PHE A 96 -0.37 20.03 30.85
C PHE A 96 1.02 19.90 31.50
N PRO A 97 1.10 19.77 32.84
CA PRO A 97 2.36 19.54 33.54
C PRO A 97 3.13 18.32 33.01
N LYS A 98 4.45 18.39 33.08
CA LYS A 98 5.31 17.24 32.74
C LYS A 98 4.95 16.03 33.61
N GLY A 99 4.77 14.88 32.97
CA GLY A 99 4.34 13.64 33.63
C GLY A 99 2.83 13.41 33.70
N THR A 100 2.00 14.34 33.17
CA THR A 100 0.56 14.10 33.01
C THR A 100 0.27 12.93 32.06
N PHE A 101 1.03 12.82 30.98
CA PHE A 101 0.90 11.74 30.01
C PHE A 101 2.01 10.72 30.21
N HIS A 102 1.68 9.44 30.04
CA HIS A 102 2.65 8.34 30.08
C HIS A 102 3.65 8.49 28.93
N GLU A 103 4.90 8.09 29.14
CA GLU A 103 5.95 8.16 28.11
C GLU A 103 5.65 7.28 26.88
N ASP A 104 4.93 6.18 27.10
CA ASP A 104 4.45 5.27 26.05
C ASP A 104 3.12 5.71 25.40
N LEU A 105 2.63 6.93 25.65
CA LEU A 105 1.41 7.41 25.01
C LEU A 105 1.63 7.58 23.50
N MET A 106 0.83 6.87 22.71
CA MET A 106 0.85 6.97 21.25
C MET A 106 -0.31 7.83 20.76
N ILE A 107 -0.01 8.88 19.99
CA ILE A 107 -0.99 9.75 19.36
C ILE A 107 -1.17 9.30 17.91
N ILE A 108 -2.40 8.96 17.54
CA ILE A 108 -2.79 8.75 16.14
C ILE A 108 -3.75 9.88 15.78
N ALA A 109 -3.31 10.76 14.88
CA ALA A 109 -4.08 11.92 14.46
C ALA A 109 -4.48 11.79 12.99
N HIS A 110 -5.78 11.82 12.72
CA HIS A 110 -6.35 11.83 11.38
C HIS A 110 -7.00 13.20 11.13
N GLY A 111 -6.45 13.96 10.20
CA GLY A 111 -6.97 15.29 9.89
C GLY A 111 -8.05 15.23 8.82
N ASP A 112 -9.11 16.01 9.00
CA ASP A 112 -10.12 16.21 7.97
C ASP A 112 -9.56 17.16 6.88
N THR A 113 -9.45 16.67 5.66
CA THR A 113 -8.97 17.48 4.51
C THR A 113 -9.94 18.58 4.12
N ARG A 114 -11.21 18.47 4.53
CA ARG A 114 -12.27 19.46 4.28
C ARG A 114 -12.19 20.66 5.20
N TYR A 115 -11.47 20.55 6.32
CA TYR A 115 -11.35 21.61 7.29
C TYR A 115 -10.28 22.64 6.86
N ASN A 116 -10.73 23.89 6.66
CA ASN A 116 -9.83 25.03 6.49
C ASN A 116 -9.63 25.75 7.84
N PRO A 117 -8.42 25.66 8.45
CA PRO A 117 -8.15 26.30 9.73
C PRO A 117 -8.05 27.83 9.66
N GLU A 118 -7.82 28.42 8.47
CA GLU A 118 -7.70 29.89 8.34
C GLU A 118 -9.07 30.56 8.40
N THR A 119 -10.11 29.87 7.95
CA THR A 119 -11.48 30.40 7.85
C THR A 119 -12.46 29.74 8.81
N ASP A 120 -12.02 28.70 9.54
CA ASP A 120 -12.87 27.87 10.42
C ASP A 120 -14.12 27.34 9.70
N THR A 121 -13.91 26.77 8.51
CA THR A 121 -15.00 26.27 7.65
C THR A 121 -14.68 24.90 7.09
N PHE A 122 -15.75 24.14 6.80
CA PHE A 122 -15.67 22.87 6.09
C PHE A 122 -16.13 23.02 4.63
N THR A 123 -15.34 22.50 3.69
CA THR A 123 -15.81 22.28 2.32
C THR A 123 -16.58 20.96 2.23
N PRO A 124 -17.78 20.92 1.62
CA PRO A 124 -18.50 19.67 1.39
C PRO A 124 -17.65 18.64 0.65
N ASP A 125 -17.89 17.36 0.96
CA ASP A 125 -17.12 16.27 0.40
C ASP A 125 -17.21 16.19 -1.13
N ASN A 126 -16.09 15.91 -1.77
CA ASN A 126 -16.02 15.54 -3.17
C ASN A 126 -14.96 14.46 -3.31
N SER A 127 -15.25 13.28 -2.78
CA SER A 127 -14.37 12.10 -2.77
C SER A 127 -13.79 11.80 -4.16
N VAL A 128 -14.56 12.00 -5.25
CA VAL A 128 -14.08 11.82 -6.64
C VAL A 128 -12.95 12.78 -7.02
N SER A 129 -12.94 13.99 -6.46
CA SER A 129 -11.86 14.96 -6.66
C SER A 129 -10.63 14.69 -5.80
N HIS A 130 -10.75 13.86 -4.77
CA HIS A 130 -9.70 13.52 -3.81
C HIS A 130 -9.06 12.15 -4.10
N HIS A 131 -9.85 11.17 -4.54
CA HIS A 131 -9.45 9.81 -4.87
C HIS A 131 -9.98 9.42 -6.24
N ASN A 132 -9.09 8.99 -7.13
CA ASN A 132 -9.52 8.33 -8.36
C ASN A 132 -8.45 7.38 -8.90
N TYR A 133 -8.90 6.44 -9.74
CA TYR A 133 -8.04 5.40 -10.32
C TYR A 133 -6.91 5.98 -11.18
N GLY A 134 -7.13 7.14 -11.80
CA GLY A 134 -6.09 7.85 -12.54
C GLY A 134 -4.97 8.33 -11.64
N ALA A 135 -5.30 8.93 -10.49
CA ALA A 135 -4.34 9.35 -9.47
C ALA A 135 -3.59 8.14 -8.91
N TYR A 136 -4.30 7.06 -8.59
CA TYR A 136 -3.71 5.79 -8.15
C TYR A 136 -2.65 5.26 -9.12
N LEU A 137 -3.02 5.08 -10.40
CA LEU A 137 -2.11 4.57 -11.42
C LEU A 137 -0.91 5.50 -11.66
N ASN A 138 -1.14 6.81 -11.67
CA ASN A 138 -0.08 7.80 -11.85
C ASN A 138 0.90 7.80 -10.67
N ASN A 139 0.38 7.70 -9.45
CA ASN A 139 1.18 7.68 -8.24
C ASN A 139 2.04 6.42 -8.17
N PHE A 140 1.41 5.25 -8.36
CA PHE A 140 2.11 3.98 -8.49
C PHE A 140 3.20 4.03 -9.57
N THR A 141 2.87 4.49 -10.78
CA THR A 141 3.83 4.52 -11.90
C THR A 141 5.03 5.39 -11.56
N ARG A 142 4.81 6.55 -10.97
CA ARG A 142 5.87 7.47 -10.55
C ARG A 142 6.78 6.86 -9.49
N ILE A 143 6.19 6.30 -8.43
CA ILE A 143 6.94 5.72 -7.31
C ILE A 143 7.67 4.46 -7.78
N CYS A 144 6.97 3.52 -8.39
CA CYS A 144 7.55 2.29 -8.93
C CYS A 144 8.74 2.59 -9.85
N ASN A 145 8.62 3.54 -10.78
CA ASN A 145 9.72 3.89 -11.68
C ASN A 145 10.93 4.47 -10.93
N LYS A 146 10.73 5.20 -9.83
CA LYS A 146 11.82 5.69 -8.99
C LYS A 146 12.63 4.54 -8.39
N HIS A 147 11.97 3.51 -7.86
CA HIS A 147 12.64 2.34 -7.28
C HIS A 147 13.22 1.41 -8.35
N LEU A 148 12.60 1.32 -9.54
CA LEU A 148 13.11 0.53 -10.65
C LEU A 148 14.49 0.99 -11.15
N VAL A 149 14.82 2.28 -11.04
CA VAL A 149 16.15 2.81 -11.41
C VAL A 149 17.26 2.21 -10.55
N SER A 150 16.97 1.81 -9.31
CA SER A 150 17.97 1.24 -8.39
C SER A 150 18.24 -0.26 -8.61
N VAL A 151 17.42 -0.94 -9.43
CA VAL A 151 17.49 -2.40 -9.61
C VAL A 151 18.87 -2.86 -10.07
N GLU A 152 19.48 -2.16 -11.03
CA GLU A 152 20.82 -2.51 -11.54
C GLU A 152 21.89 -2.45 -10.43
N ALA A 153 21.84 -1.41 -9.60
CA ALA A 153 22.75 -1.25 -8.48
C ALA A 153 22.56 -2.37 -7.43
N TYR A 154 21.31 -2.75 -7.13
CA TYR A 154 21.01 -3.84 -6.20
C TYR A 154 21.59 -5.17 -6.68
N ARG A 155 21.44 -5.48 -7.97
CA ARG A 155 22.02 -6.70 -8.56
C ARG A 155 23.54 -6.73 -8.50
N LYS A 156 24.18 -5.59 -8.69
CA LYS A 156 25.65 -5.46 -8.58
C LYS A 156 26.13 -5.65 -7.14
N ASN A 157 25.46 -5.04 -6.18
CA ASN A 157 25.88 -5.04 -4.78
C ASN A 157 25.56 -6.35 -4.06
N TYR A 158 24.51 -7.05 -4.50
CA TYR A 158 24.03 -8.29 -3.88
C TYR A 158 23.78 -9.37 -4.96
N PRO A 159 24.85 -9.89 -5.57
CA PRO A 159 24.73 -10.89 -6.62
C PRO A 159 24.04 -12.16 -6.09
N ASN A 160 23.35 -12.87 -6.99
CA ASN A 160 22.69 -14.17 -6.75
C ASN A 160 21.48 -14.17 -5.80
N LYS A 161 21.09 -13.05 -5.19
CA LYS A 161 19.84 -12.96 -4.41
C LYS A 161 18.66 -12.65 -5.31
N LYS A 162 17.47 -13.17 -5.00
CA LYS A 162 16.22 -12.78 -5.67
C LYS A 162 15.79 -11.39 -5.20
N LEU A 163 15.37 -10.53 -6.13
CA LEU A 163 14.91 -9.17 -5.81
C LEU A 163 13.38 -9.11 -5.82
N GLY A 164 12.80 -8.67 -4.72
CA GLY A 164 11.37 -8.39 -4.62
C GLY A 164 11.09 -6.92 -4.30
N PHE A 165 9.91 -6.46 -4.69
CA PHE A 165 9.35 -5.21 -4.17
C PHE A 165 8.21 -5.52 -3.22
N LEU A 166 8.23 -4.90 -2.03
CA LEU A 166 7.09 -4.82 -1.13
C LEU A 166 6.35 -3.51 -1.38
N ILE A 167 5.11 -3.61 -1.83
CA ILE A 167 4.24 -2.47 -2.06
C ILE A 167 3.25 -2.40 -0.91
N VAL A 168 3.32 -1.33 -0.15
CA VAL A 168 2.30 -0.99 0.86
C VAL A 168 1.26 -0.11 0.17
N ASP A 169 0.05 -0.62 0.02
CA ASP A 169 -1.01 0.01 -0.77
C ASP A 169 -2.13 0.52 0.12
N ASP A 170 -2.19 1.84 0.24
CA ASP A 170 -3.15 2.57 1.05
C ASP A 170 -4.30 3.17 0.23
N SER A 171 -4.36 2.87 -1.07
CA SER A 171 -5.44 3.37 -1.93
C SER A 171 -6.78 2.68 -1.64
N THR A 172 -7.88 3.34 -2.03
CA THR A 172 -9.24 2.81 -1.86
C THR A 172 -9.54 1.64 -2.79
N MET A 173 -10.60 0.86 -2.49
CA MET A 173 -11.04 -0.17 -3.43
C MET A 173 -11.71 0.45 -4.66
N TYR A 174 -11.37 -0.06 -5.86
CA TYR A 174 -11.99 0.36 -7.12
C TYR A 174 -12.68 -0.79 -7.84
N LEU A 175 -13.86 -0.50 -8.38
CA LEU A 175 -14.64 -1.42 -9.21
C LEU A 175 -15.08 -0.77 -10.52
N SER A 176 -15.17 -1.58 -11.58
CA SER A 176 -15.71 -1.10 -12.87
C SER A 176 -17.25 -0.96 -12.87
N LYS A 177 -17.94 -1.55 -11.89
CA LYS A 177 -19.39 -1.51 -11.70
C LYS A 177 -19.72 -1.67 -10.21
N LEU A 178 -20.77 -1.02 -9.72
CA LEU A 178 -21.17 -1.05 -8.31
C LEU A 178 -21.83 -2.38 -7.88
N ARG A 179 -22.46 -3.11 -8.80
CA ARG A 179 -23.01 -4.46 -8.53
C ARG A 179 -22.10 -5.52 -9.13
N VAL A 180 -21.37 -6.23 -8.26
CA VAL A 180 -20.38 -7.24 -8.64
C VAL A 180 -20.43 -8.44 -7.71
N GLN A 181 -20.07 -9.62 -8.22
CA GLN A 181 -19.90 -10.83 -7.42
C GLN A 181 -18.50 -10.87 -6.76
N GLY A 182 -18.33 -11.66 -5.70
CA GLY A 182 -17.05 -11.80 -4.97
C GLY A 182 -15.82 -12.02 -5.87
N ARG A 183 -15.98 -12.82 -6.94
CA ARG A 183 -14.91 -13.07 -7.91
C ARG A 183 -14.52 -11.83 -8.71
N ASP A 184 -15.49 -10.99 -9.10
CA ASP A 184 -15.23 -9.79 -9.91
C ASP A 184 -14.49 -8.73 -9.08
N ILE A 185 -14.77 -8.68 -7.77
CA ILE A 185 -14.07 -7.83 -6.80
C ILE A 185 -12.62 -8.29 -6.65
N PHE A 186 -12.39 -9.60 -6.47
CA PHE A 186 -11.01 -10.11 -6.43
C PHE A 186 -10.24 -9.83 -7.72
N LEU A 187 -10.91 -9.95 -8.87
CA LEU A 187 -10.32 -9.66 -10.18
C LEU A 187 -10.18 -8.17 -10.49
N SER A 188 -10.64 -7.26 -9.62
CA SER A 188 -10.40 -5.83 -9.73
C SER A 188 -9.15 -5.36 -8.97
N LEU A 189 -8.46 -6.27 -8.27
CA LEU A 189 -7.20 -5.96 -7.60
C LEU A 189 -6.11 -5.53 -8.61
N PRO A 190 -5.22 -4.61 -8.22
CA PRO A 190 -4.27 -3.95 -9.13
C PRO A 190 -3.31 -4.93 -9.81
N PHE A 191 -2.98 -6.06 -9.18
CA PHE A 191 -2.12 -7.08 -9.79
C PHE A 191 -2.80 -7.86 -10.94
N PHE A 192 -4.10 -7.68 -11.18
CA PHE A 192 -4.77 -8.11 -12.41
C PHE A 192 -4.83 -7.03 -13.50
N ASP A 193 -4.54 -5.76 -13.17
CA ASP A 193 -4.49 -4.70 -14.16
C ASP A 193 -3.13 -4.64 -14.87
N LYS A 194 -3.17 -4.80 -16.20
CA LYS A 194 -2.01 -4.62 -17.06
C LYS A 194 -1.40 -3.23 -16.97
N ASN A 195 -2.16 -2.19 -16.61
CA ASN A 195 -1.61 -0.85 -16.44
C ASN A 195 -0.59 -0.78 -15.30
N PHE A 196 -0.80 -1.52 -14.20
CA PHE A 196 0.14 -1.62 -13.09
C PHE A 196 1.27 -2.59 -13.41
N MET A 197 0.91 -3.82 -13.80
CA MET A 197 1.90 -4.90 -13.95
C MET A 197 2.88 -4.69 -15.11
N LYS A 198 2.57 -3.82 -16.09
CA LYS A 198 3.51 -3.49 -17.18
C LYS A 198 4.86 -2.98 -16.70
N SER A 199 4.91 -2.30 -15.54
CA SER A 199 6.15 -1.74 -14.97
C SER A 199 7.16 -2.84 -14.62
N PHE A 200 6.69 -4.05 -14.34
CA PHE A 200 7.54 -5.17 -13.93
C PHE A 200 7.88 -6.16 -15.04
N ILE A 201 7.16 -6.16 -16.16
CA ILE A 201 7.33 -7.17 -17.23
C ILE A 201 8.73 -7.19 -17.83
N LYS A 202 9.39 -6.03 -17.89
CA LYS A 202 10.76 -5.89 -18.42
C LYS A 202 11.75 -5.48 -17.33
N SER A 203 11.33 -5.44 -16.07
CA SER A 203 12.25 -5.18 -14.98
C SER A 203 12.97 -6.48 -14.61
N ASP A 204 14.11 -6.34 -13.95
CA ASP A 204 14.79 -7.46 -13.32
C ASP A 204 14.32 -7.65 -11.87
N VAL A 205 13.01 -7.53 -11.63
CA VAL A 205 12.37 -7.82 -10.34
C VAL A 205 11.78 -9.23 -10.41
N ASP A 206 12.08 -10.07 -9.42
CA ASP A 206 11.69 -11.49 -9.41
C ASP A 206 10.27 -11.73 -8.89
N PHE A 207 9.82 -10.89 -7.96
CA PHE A 207 8.50 -10.99 -7.35
C PHE A 207 8.03 -9.65 -6.79
N VAL A 208 6.72 -9.53 -6.59
CA VAL A 208 6.08 -8.42 -5.89
C VAL A 208 5.29 -9.01 -4.74
N VAL A 209 5.49 -8.45 -3.55
CA VAL A 209 4.62 -8.63 -2.38
C VAL A 209 3.76 -7.37 -2.32
N TRP A 210 2.45 -7.53 -2.42
CA TRP A 210 1.50 -6.41 -2.42
C TRP A 210 0.66 -6.50 -1.16
N ALA A 211 0.92 -5.61 -0.20
CA ALA A 211 0.18 -5.51 1.05
C ALA A 211 -0.89 -4.43 0.94
N PHE A 212 -2.14 -4.78 1.24
CA PHE A 212 -3.29 -3.90 1.15
C PHE A 212 -3.67 -3.39 2.54
N ASN A 213 -3.52 -2.10 2.76
CA ASN A 213 -3.84 -1.45 4.04
C ASN A 213 -5.31 -0.96 4.09
N ASN A 214 -5.84 -0.54 2.93
CA ASN A 214 -7.15 0.13 2.84
C ASN A 214 -8.12 -0.45 1.78
N LYS A 215 -8.06 -1.77 1.53
CA LYS A 215 -8.97 -2.47 0.60
C LYS A 215 -10.10 -3.18 1.34
N TYR A 216 -11.08 -2.42 1.84
CA TYR A 216 -12.24 -2.97 2.55
C TYR A 216 -13.48 -3.05 1.65
N MET A 217 -14.32 -4.04 1.92
CA MET A 217 -15.59 -4.27 1.23
C MET A 217 -16.63 -4.71 2.26
N TYR A 218 -17.72 -3.95 2.38
CA TYR A 218 -18.89 -4.35 3.14
C TYR A 218 -19.91 -4.98 2.18
N THR A 219 -20.35 -6.20 2.45
CA THR A 219 -21.45 -6.85 1.73
C THR A 219 -22.56 -7.21 2.71
N GLU A 220 -23.82 -7.17 2.25
CA GLU A 220 -24.97 -7.57 3.09
C GLU A 220 -24.84 -9.00 3.62
N GLU A 221 -24.20 -9.90 2.86
CA GLU A 221 -23.96 -11.30 3.24
C GLU A 221 -22.87 -11.49 4.30
N ASN A 222 -21.94 -10.53 4.46
CA ASN A 222 -20.84 -10.60 5.43
C ASN A 222 -21.15 -10.02 6.81
N SER A 223 -22.42 -9.69 7.11
CA SER A 223 -22.81 -9.14 8.40
C SER A 223 -22.69 -10.12 9.58
N LYS A 224 -22.43 -11.41 9.34
CA LYS A 224 -22.49 -12.48 10.36
C LYS A 224 -21.24 -13.36 10.51
N ALA A 225 -20.27 -13.34 9.59
CA ALA A 225 -18.97 -14.03 9.77
C ALA A 225 -17.93 -13.54 8.75
N PRO A 226 -16.81 -12.93 9.17
CA PRO A 226 -15.86 -12.29 8.26
C PRO A 226 -14.86 -13.31 7.71
N ALA A 227 -15.15 -13.92 6.56
CA ALA A 227 -14.06 -14.36 5.69
C ALA A 227 -13.64 -13.14 4.86
N PRO A 228 -12.37 -12.70 4.90
CA PRO A 228 -11.94 -11.57 4.10
C PRO A 228 -12.13 -11.93 2.62
N LEU A 229 -13.02 -11.19 1.94
CA LEU A 229 -13.32 -11.37 0.51
C LEU A 229 -12.08 -11.15 -0.37
N LEU A 230 -11.05 -10.53 0.19
CA LEU A 230 -9.84 -10.11 -0.47
C LEU A 230 -8.63 -10.48 0.40
N PRO A 231 -7.48 -10.82 -0.22
CA PRO A 231 -6.26 -11.04 0.53
C PRO A 231 -5.75 -9.74 1.15
N ASN A 232 -5.13 -9.84 2.32
CA ASN A 232 -4.38 -8.72 2.89
C ASN A 232 -3.02 -8.56 2.22
N VAL A 233 -2.44 -9.67 1.76
CA VAL A 233 -1.14 -9.68 1.07
C VAL A 233 -1.21 -10.61 -0.12
N ALA A 234 -0.68 -10.18 -1.27
CA ALA A 234 -0.54 -11.01 -2.46
C ALA A 234 0.93 -11.13 -2.87
N LEU A 235 1.42 -12.35 -3.10
CA LEU A 235 2.70 -12.58 -3.75
C LEU A 235 2.50 -12.96 -5.21
N ILE A 236 3.10 -12.17 -6.10
CA ILE A 236 3.08 -12.38 -7.54
C ILE A 236 4.51 -12.51 -8.04
N ASN A 237 4.88 -13.65 -8.60
CA ASN A 237 6.21 -13.81 -9.19
C ASN A 237 6.25 -13.31 -10.64
N LYS A 238 7.47 -13.10 -11.17
CA LYS A 238 7.68 -12.59 -12.54
C LYS A 238 7.01 -13.40 -13.65
N TYR A 239 6.80 -14.69 -13.44
CA TYR A 239 6.14 -15.57 -14.40
C TYR A 239 4.61 -15.41 -14.42
N ASN A 240 4.04 -14.68 -13.45
CA ASN A 240 2.60 -14.46 -13.30
C ASN A 240 2.18 -12.99 -13.36
N TYR A 241 3.11 -12.05 -13.57
CA TYR A 241 2.81 -10.63 -13.73
C TYR A 241 1.70 -10.40 -14.75
N TYR A 242 1.76 -11.10 -15.89
CA TYR A 242 0.61 -11.27 -16.77
C TYR A 242 0.12 -12.72 -16.75
N ASN A 243 -1.19 -12.88 -16.66
CA ASN A 243 -1.83 -14.17 -16.73
C ASN A 243 -3.19 -14.11 -17.43
N LYS A 244 -3.87 -15.26 -17.55
CA LYS A 244 -5.16 -15.38 -18.24
C LYS A 244 -6.28 -14.49 -17.68
N TYR A 245 -6.16 -14.03 -16.44
CA TYR A 245 -7.12 -13.11 -15.82
C TYR A 245 -6.67 -11.64 -15.91
N SER A 246 -5.43 -11.37 -16.32
CA SER A 246 -4.92 -10.01 -16.44
C SER A 246 -5.63 -9.27 -17.57
N LYS A 247 -6.16 -8.08 -17.28
CA LYS A 247 -6.86 -7.21 -18.25
C LYS A 247 -6.28 -5.82 -18.17
N LYS A 248 -6.38 -5.03 -19.23
CA LYS A 248 -6.08 -3.61 -19.16
C LYS A 248 -7.36 -2.91 -18.71
N PHE A 249 -7.36 -2.33 -17.51
CA PHE A 249 -8.57 -1.68 -17.00
C PHE A 249 -8.77 -0.34 -17.71
N ASP A 250 -10.04 0.02 -17.92
CA ASP A 250 -10.41 1.33 -18.41
C ASP A 250 -10.48 2.30 -17.22
N ILE A 251 -9.49 3.18 -17.13
CA ILE A 251 -9.30 4.15 -16.03
C ILE A 251 -10.57 4.98 -15.80
N LYS A 252 -11.30 5.35 -16.85
CA LYS A 252 -12.51 6.18 -16.73
C LYS A 252 -13.71 5.42 -16.16
N SER A 253 -13.68 4.10 -16.19
CA SER A 253 -14.75 3.23 -15.72
C SER A 253 -14.60 2.79 -14.27
N MET A 254 -13.43 3.02 -13.65
CA MET A 254 -13.13 2.58 -12.30
C MET A 254 -13.68 3.58 -11.28
N ILE A 255 -14.57 3.10 -10.41
CA ILE A 255 -15.28 3.87 -9.39
C ILE A 255 -14.69 3.51 -8.02
N SER A 256 -14.35 4.50 -7.21
CA SER A 256 -13.93 4.32 -5.82
C SER A 256 -15.10 3.83 -4.98
N LEU A 257 -14.84 2.94 -4.02
CA LEU A 257 -15.84 2.50 -3.01
C LEU A 257 -15.70 3.23 -1.68
N GLU A 258 -14.84 4.24 -1.62
CA GLU A 258 -14.81 5.18 -0.51
C GLU A 258 -16.00 6.15 -0.66
N GLU A 259 -16.95 6.05 0.26
CA GLU A 259 -18.03 7.01 0.49
C GLU A 259 -17.66 7.97 1.63
#